data_AF-A0A1H8IGN2-F1
#
_entry.id   AF-A0A1H8IGN2-F1
#
_cell.length_a   1.000
_cell.length_b   1.000
_cell.length_c   1.000
_cell.angle_alpha   90.00
_cell.angle_beta   90.00
_cell.angle_gamma   90.00
#
_symmetry.space_group_name_H-M   'P 1'
#
loop_
_entity.id
_entity.type
_entity.pdbx_description
1 polymer ?
#
loop_
_entity_poly.entity_id
_entity_poly.type
_entity_poly.pdbx_seq_one_letter_code
_entity_poly.pdbx_strand_id
1 'polypeptide(L)'
;MQALHCTGCTVFRVAFLAIKPNGDAGLRRDFYNPAMPSNSPTAPFACRSGCAACCIAPSISGPIPDLDGPGSHSKPAGVPCVQLDADLRCRLFGDPRRPAVCASLQPGPEMCGTAASDAENRVHAMHFLAELERLTSPGTS
;
A
#
# COMPACT_ATOMS: atom_id res chain seq x y z
N MET A 1 38.62 16.15 -30.05
CA MET A 1 39.54 14.99 -29.95
C MET A 1 39.86 14.83 -28.47
N GLN A 2 39.00 14.20 -27.68
CA GLN A 2 38.92 12.75 -27.36
C GLN A 2 39.91 12.28 -26.29
N ALA A 3 39.43 11.28 -25.52
CA ALA A 3 40.07 10.46 -24.47
C ALA A 3 40.09 11.11 -23.06
N LEU A 4 39.23 10.71 -22.10
CA LEU A 4 39.21 9.44 -21.36
C LEU A 4 40.61 8.95 -20.96
N HIS A 5 40.89 8.81 -19.66
CA HIS A 5 41.15 7.51 -19.04
C HIS A 5 41.32 7.60 -17.51
N CYS A 6 40.89 6.51 -16.88
CA CYS A 6 40.73 6.22 -15.47
C CYS A 6 42.03 5.65 -14.88
N THR A 7 42.39 5.94 -13.63
CA THR A 7 43.47 5.21 -12.92
C THR A 7 43.25 5.12 -11.42
N GLY A 8 42.93 3.90 -10.94
CA GLY A 8 43.12 3.39 -9.56
C GLY A 8 42.12 3.92 -8.52
N CYS A 9 41.12 3.19 -8.00
CA CYS A 9 41.02 1.76 -7.66
C CYS A 9 42.09 1.26 -6.69
N THR A 10 42.12 1.80 -5.46
CA THR A 10 42.60 1.06 -4.28
C THR A 10 41.95 1.59 -2.99
N VAL A 11 40.67 1.26 -2.78
CA VAL A 11 40.08 1.31 -1.43
C VAL A 11 40.70 0.19 -0.60
N PHE A 12 41.73 0.54 0.15
CA PHE A 12 42.38 -0.36 1.09
C PHE A 12 41.41 -0.65 2.24
N ARG A 13 40.88 -1.88 2.24
CA ARG A 13 40.15 -2.47 3.36
C ARG A 13 41.09 -2.58 4.55
N VAL A 14 40.82 -1.82 5.62
CA VAL A 14 41.28 -2.19 6.96
C VAL A 14 40.12 -2.90 7.63
N ALA A 15 40.22 -4.22 7.66
CA ALA A 15 39.30 -5.06 8.42
C ALA A 15 39.68 -5.01 9.90
N PHE A 16 38.64 -4.80 10.71
CA PHE A 16 38.46 -5.42 12.03
C PHE A 16 39.53 -5.20 13.11
N LEU A 17 39.24 -4.25 14.00
CA LEU A 17 39.28 -4.56 15.44
C LEU A 17 37.92 -4.21 16.05
N ALA A 18 37.22 -5.26 16.45
CA ALA A 18 35.94 -5.24 17.12
C ALA A 18 36.14 -4.99 18.61
N ILE A 19 35.59 -3.89 19.13
CA ILE A 19 35.20 -3.76 20.54
C ILE A 19 33.92 -2.91 20.58
N LYS A 20 32.76 -3.55 20.73
CA LYS A 20 31.47 -2.90 21.03
C LYS A 20 31.08 -3.26 22.45
N PRO A 21 31.19 -2.35 23.43
CA PRO A 21 30.51 -2.52 24.70
C PRO A 21 29.11 -1.91 24.61
N ASN A 22 28.11 -2.75 24.90
CA ASN A 22 26.77 -2.40 25.38
C ASN A 22 25.78 -1.70 24.44
N GLY A 23 24.55 -2.19 24.47
CA GLY A 23 23.37 -1.33 24.53
C GLY A 23 22.76 -0.90 23.20
N ASP A 24 21.83 -1.73 22.73
CA ASP A 24 20.63 -1.39 21.97
C ASP A 24 20.17 0.08 22.01
N ALA A 25 20.33 0.77 20.87
CA ALA A 25 19.44 1.85 20.41
C ALA A 25 19.63 2.02 18.90
N GLY A 26 19.25 1.00 18.14
CA GLY A 26 19.16 1.08 16.69
C GLY A 26 17.94 1.91 16.28
N LEU A 27 18.06 3.24 16.33
CA LEU A 27 17.16 4.13 15.59
C LEU A 27 17.47 3.96 14.11
N ARG A 28 16.93 2.91 13.51
CA ARG A 28 16.99 2.71 12.06
C ARG A 28 16.19 3.82 11.41
N ARG A 29 16.94 4.74 10.78
CA ARG A 29 16.46 5.62 9.72
C ARG A 29 16.07 4.74 8.54
N ASP A 30 14.88 4.15 8.60
CA ASP A 30 14.33 3.41 7.48
C ASP A 30 13.81 4.44 6.46
N PHE A 31 14.66 4.71 5.48
CA PHE A 31 14.27 5.20 4.18
C PHE A 31 13.06 4.40 3.70
N TYR A 32 11.93 5.07 3.53
CA TYR A 32 10.74 4.55 2.87
C TYR A 32 11.13 3.72 1.63
N ASN A 33 10.94 2.40 1.71
CA ASN A 33 11.29 1.46 0.65
C ASN A 33 10.01 1.13 -0.16
N PRO A 34 9.90 1.54 -1.43
CA PRO A 34 8.68 1.42 -2.22
C PRO A 34 8.37 -0.01 -2.73
N ALA A 35 9.13 -1.03 -2.29
CA ALA A 35 9.01 -2.41 -2.79
C ALA A 35 8.41 -3.41 -1.77
N MET A 36 7.71 -2.97 -0.73
CA MET A 36 7.14 -3.91 0.25
C MET A 36 5.82 -4.54 -0.26
N PRO A 37 5.70 -5.87 -0.31
CA PRO A 37 4.43 -6.54 -0.55
C PRO A 37 3.49 -6.28 0.63
N SER A 38 2.19 -6.11 0.35
CA SER A 38 1.15 -5.66 1.29
C SER A 38 0.81 -6.60 2.46
N ASN A 39 1.72 -7.53 2.82
CA ASN A 39 1.60 -8.48 3.93
C ASN A 39 2.92 -8.59 4.70
N SER A 40 3.40 -7.46 5.25
CA SER A 40 4.55 -7.47 6.16
C SER A 40 4.09 -7.93 7.57
N PRO A 41 4.76 -8.91 8.21
CA PRO A 41 4.36 -9.45 9.52
C PRO A 41 4.53 -8.47 10.70
N THR A 42 4.99 -7.25 10.44
CA THR A 42 5.14 -6.16 11.41
C THR A 42 4.02 -5.10 11.33
N ALA A 43 3.08 -5.20 10.38
CA ALA A 43 1.91 -4.33 10.39
C ALA A 43 0.98 -4.77 11.55
N PRO A 44 0.63 -3.87 12.49
CA PRO A 44 -0.17 -4.23 13.66
C PRO A 44 -1.60 -4.67 13.32
N PHE A 45 -2.02 -4.50 12.06
CA PHE A 45 -3.33 -4.89 11.57
C PHE A 45 -3.22 -5.39 10.11
N ALA A 46 -3.78 -6.56 9.81
CA ALA A 46 -3.75 -7.14 8.46
C ALA A 46 -5.03 -6.81 7.67
N CYS A 47 -4.92 -6.65 6.35
CA CYS A 47 -6.09 -6.49 5.49
C CYS A 47 -6.87 -7.82 5.42
N ARG A 48 -8.19 -7.78 5.64
CA ARG A 48 -9.05 -8.96 5.58
C ARG A 48 -9.46 -9.26 4.13
N SER A 49 -9.06 -10.42 3.61
CA SER A 49 -9.58 -10.92 2.32
C SER A 49 -11.10 -11.07 2.37
N GLY A 50 -11.82 -10.71 1.30
CA GLY A 50 -13.28 -10.79 1.27
C GLY A 50 -13.99 -9.56 1.89
N CYS A 51 -13.25 -8.56 2.38
CA CYS A 51 -13.84 -7.36 2.97
C CYS A 51 -14.47 -6.42 1.92
N ALA A 52 -13.89 -6.32 0.72
CA ALA A 52 -14.30 -5.43 -0.39
C ALA A 52 -14.46 -3.92 -0.10
N ALA A 53 -14.38 -3.44 1.14
CA ALA A 53 -14.72 -2.06 1.49
C ALA A 53 -13.92 -1.02 0.69
N CYS A 54 -12.59 -1.17 0.59
CA CYS A 54 -11.75 -0.26 -0.22
C CYS A 54 -11.97 -0.39 -1.73
N CYS A 55 -12.49 -1.52 -2.21
CA CYS A 55 -12.81 -1.71 -3.62
C CYS A 55 -14.17 -1.10 -4.00
N ILE A 56 -15.04 -0.81 -3.04
CA ILE A 56 -16.39 -0.30 -3.27
C ILE A 56 -16.50 1.17 -2.85
N ALA A 57 -16.14 1.50 -1.61
CA ALA A 57 -16.51 2.76 -0.98
C ALA A 57 -15.84 4.03 -1.56
N PRO A 58 -14.50 4.19 -1.57
CA PRO A 58 -13.86 5.46 -1.96
C PRO A 58 -13.88 5.66 -3.47
N SER A 59 -13.77 6.89 -3.96
CA SER A 59 -13.50 7.11 -5.39
C SER A 59 -12.01 6.90 -5.69
N ILE A 60 -11.69 6.55 -6.94
CA ILE A 60 -10.31 6.41 -7.42
C ILE A 60 -10.22 7.12 -8.76
N SER A 61 -9.49 8.24 -8.79
CA SER A 61 -9.29 9.04 -10.01
C SER A 61 -8.11 8.58 -10.88
N GLY A 62 -7.31 7.62 -10.39
CA GLY A 62 -6.12 7.09 -11.08
C GLY A 62 -6.40 5.82 -11.89
N PRO A 63 -5.46 5.39 -12.74
CA PRO A 63 -5.66 4.28 -13.67
C PRO A 63 -5.77 2.95 -12.91
N ILE A 64 -6.96 2.37 -12.88
CA ILE A 64 -7.17 0.98 -12.48
C ILE A 64 -6.99 0.13 -13.73
N PRO A 65 -5.95 -0.73 -13.81
CA PRO A 65 -5.72 -1.56 -15.00
C PRO A 65 -6.88 -2.52 -15.24
N ASP A 66 -7.15 -2.82 -16.50
CA ASP A 66 -7.93 -4.00 -16.88
C ASP A 66 -7.13 -5.29 -16.70
N LEU A 67 -7.83 -6.41 -16.54
CA LEU A 67 -7.17 -7.71 -16.39
C LEU A 67 -6.56 -8.21 -17.70
N ASP A 68 -7.24 -7.93 -18.83
CA ASP A 68 -6.98 -8.55 -20.13
C ASP A 68 -6.47 -7.57 -21.22
N GLY A 69 -6.10 -6.34 -20.86
CA GLY A 69 -5.70 -5.35 -21.86
C GLY A 69 -5.09 -4.06 -21.32
N PRO A 70 -4.73 -3.13 -22.20
CA PRO A 70 -4.08 -1.86 -21.84
C PRO A 70 -5.05 -0.81 -21.28
N GLY A 71 -6.32 -1.16 -21.04
CA GLY A 71 -7.32 -0.23 -20.55
C GLY A 71 -7.08 0.17 -19.09
N SER A 72 -7.45 1.40 -18.76
CA SER A 72 -7.41 1.91 -17.40
C SER A 72 -8.64 2.73 -17.08
N HIS A 73 -9.24 2.49 -15.92
CA HIS A 73 -10.50 3.12 -15.53
C HIS A 73 -10.36 3.90 -14.22
N SER A 74 -11.14 4.97 -14.11
CA SER A 74 -11.46 5.57 -12.81
C SER A 74 -12.59 4.79 -12.15
N LYS A 75 -12.70 4.88 -10.83
CA LYS A 75 -13.79 4.26 -10.07
C LYS A 75 -14.56 5.32 -9.29
N PRO A 76 -15.86 5.51 -9.56
CA PRO A 76 -16.69 6.33 -8.71
C PRO A 76 -16.80 5.76 -7.28
N ALA A 77 -17.09 6.63 -6.30
CA ALA A 77 -17.40 6.21 -4.95
C ALA A 77 -18.67 5.34 -4.94
N GLY A 78 -18.69 4.32 -4.09
CA GLY A 78 -19.81 3.36 -3.97
C GLY A 78 -19.95 2.36 -5.13
N VAL A 79 -19.21 2.51 -6.22
CA VAL A 79 -19.25 1.58 -7.36
C VAL A 79 -18.19 0.49 -7.17
N PRO A 80 -18.55 -0.81 -7.33
CA PRO A 80 -17.59 -1.91 -7.28
C PRO A 80 -16.48 -1.76 -8.32
N CYS A 81 -15.23 -1.91 -7.88
CA CYS A 81 -14.07 -1.91 -8.77
C CYS A 81 -14.13 -3.07 -9.79
N VAL A 82 -13.68 -2.83 -11.02
CA VAL A 82 -13.54 -3.88 -12.06
C VAL A 82 -12.64 -5.05 -11.64
N GLN A 83 -11.74 -4.81 -10.68
CA GLN A 83 -10.83 -5.83 -10.13
C GLN A 83 -11.41 -6.58 -8.92
N LEU A 84 -12.67 -6.33 -8.53
CA LEU A 84 -13.35 -7.07 -7.48
C LEU A 84 -13.90 -8.38 -8.04
N ASP A 85 -13.52 -9.52 -7.47
CA ASP A 85 -14.07 -10.82 -7.83
C ASP A 85 -15.38 -11.15 -7.09
N ALA A 86 -16.00 -12.27 -7.46
CA ALA A 86 -17.25 -12.73 -6.84
C ALA A 86 -17.09 -13.13 -5.36
N ASP A 87 -15.86 -13.41 -4.92
CA ASP A 87 -15.51 -13.73 -3.54
C ASP A 87 -15.14 -12.48 -2.73
N LEU A 88 -15.40 -11.28 -3.25
CA LEU A 88 -15.12 -9.99 -2.61
C LEU A 88 -13.63 -9.73 -2.37
N ARG A 89 -12.76 -10.30 -3.21
CA ARG A 89 -11.31 -10.11 -3.19
C ARG A 89 -10.86 -9.21 -4.33
N CYS A 90 -9.83 -8.42 -4.07
CA CYS A 90 -9.18 -7.64 -5.12
C CYS A 90 -8.19 -8.52 -5.89
N ARG A 91 -8.39 -8.68 -7.20
CA ARG A 91 -7.52 -9.48 -8.07
C ARG A 91 -6.09 -8.93 -8.18
N LEU A 92 -5.89 -7.64 -7.91
CA LEU A 92 -4.57 -7.00 -7.89
C LEU A 92 -3.94 -6.97 -6.49
N PHE A 93 -4.51 -7.61 -5.47
CA PHE A 93 -3.94 -7.54 -4.13
C PHE A 93 -2.55 -8.19 -4.09
N GLY A 94 -1.51 -7.39 -3.81
CA GLY A 94 -0.11 -7.83 -3.83
C GLY A 94 0.56 -7.83 -5.20
N ASP A 95 -0.18 -7.53 -6.27
CA ASP A 95 0.34 -7.40 -7.64
C ASP A 95 1.01 -6.02 -7.82
N PRO A 96 2.19 -5.93 -8.46
CA PRO A 96 2.86 -4.65 -8.73
C PRO A 96 2.05 -3.69 -9.62
N ARG A 97 1.06 -4.19 -10.36
CA ARG A 97 0.12 -3.38 -11.16
C ARG A 97 -0.98 -2.74 -10.32
N ARG A 98 -1.11 -3.10 -9.03
CA ARG A 98 -2.09 -2.48 -8.13
C ARG A 98 -1.85 -0.98 -8.07
N PRO A 99 -2.88 -0.13 -8.29
CA PRO A 99 -2.71 1.32 -8.23
C PRO A 99 -2.10 1.76 -6.90
N ALA A 100 -1.16 2.70 -6.96
CA ALA A 100 -0.41 3.16 -5.78
C ALA A 100 -1.34 3.62 -4.64
N VAL A 101 -2.44 4.31 -4.96
CA VAL A 101 -3.46 4.73 -3.99
C VAL A 101 -4.11 3.54 -3.26
N CYS A 102 -4.35 2.45 -3.97
CA CYS A 102 -4.92 1.24 -3.39
C CYS A 102 -3.90 0.50 -2.52
N ALA A 103 -2.61 0.57 -2.86
CA ALA A 103 -1.52 -0.05 -2.11
C ALA A 103 -1.08 0.77 -0.90
N SER A 104 -1.24 2.10 -0.95
CA SER A 104 -0.92 3.01 0.15
C SER A 104 -1.94 2.99 1.27
N LEU A 105 -3.19 2.55 1.00
CA LEU A 105 -4.24 2.45 2.01
C LEU A 105 -3.89 1.36 3.03
N GLN A 106 -3.51 1.77 4.24
CA GLN A 106 -3.16 0.86 5.33
C GLN A 106 -4.40 0.48 6.15
N PRO A 107 -4.61 -0.81 6.43
CA PRO A 107 -5.69 -1.24 7.32
C PRO A 107 -5.38 -0.87 8.77
N GLY A 108 -6.42 -0.58 9.55
CA GLY A 108 -6.30 -0.21 10.97
C GLY A 108 -7.65 -0.30 11.67
N PRO A 109 -7.70 -0.39 13.01
CA PRO A 109 -8.93 -0.64 13.76
C PRO A 109 -9.99 0.45 13.54
N GLU A 110 -9.58 1.71 13.41
CA GLU A 110 -10.50 2.83 13.14
C GLU A 110 -11.25 2.66 11.83
N MET A 111 -10.53 2.28 10.76
CA MET A 111 -11.12 2.02 9.45
C MET A 111 -11.84 0.67 9.41
N CYS A 112 -11.24 -0.37 9.95
CA CYS A 112 -11.66 -1.74 9.69
C CYS A 112 -12.67 -2.28 10.70
N GLY A 113 -12.87 -1.62 11.83
CA GLY A 113 -13.71 -2.10 12.93
C GLY A 113 -13.08 -3.29 13.68
N THR A 114 -13.63 -3.55 14.86
CA THR A 114 -13.25 -4.65 15.76
C THR A 114 -14.45 -5.50 16.17
N ALA A 115 -15.52 -5.50 15.38
CA ALA A 115 -16.71 -6.30 15.61
C ALA A 115 -16.41 -7.81 15.44
N ALA A 116 -17.28 -8.66 15.98
CA ALA A 116 -17.10 -10.10 15.94
C ALA A 116 -17.31 -10.70 14.54
N SER A 117 -18.18 -10.09 13.71
CA SER A 117 -18.45 -10.59 12.37
C SER A 117 -17.73 -9.78 11.27
N ASP A 118 -17.29 -10.48 10.22
CA ASP A 118 -16.71 -9.84 9.03
C ASP A 118 -17.71 -8.93 8.31
N ALA A 119 -19.01 -9.24 8.41
CA ALA A 119 -20.07 -8.45 7.81
C ALA A 119 -20.21 -7.07 8.45
N GLU A 120 -20.25 -7.01 9.79
CA GLU A 120 -20.29 -5.75 10.54
C GLU A 120 -19.03 -4.93 10.29
N ASN A 121 -17.86 -5.58 10.33
CA ASN A 121 -16.58 -4.93 10.07
C ASN A 121 -16.48 -4.35 8.64
N ARG A 122 -17.06 -5.02 7.64
CA ARG A 122 -17.17 -4.48 6.28
C ARG A 122 -18.06 -3.25 6.22
N VAL A 123 -19.24 -3.31 6.85
CA VAL A 123 -20.17 -2.18 6.90
C VAL A 123 -19.49 -0.97 7.57
N HIS A 124 -18.85 -1.18 8.72
CA HIS A 124 -18.05 -0.16 9.41
C HIS A 124 -16.99 0.45 8.49
N ALA A 125 -16.22 -0.38 7.79
CA ALA A 125 -15.18 0.10 6.88
C ALA A 125 -15.71 0.87 5.68
N MET A 126 -16.85 0.46 5.12
CA MET A 126 -17.50 1.22 4.05
C MET A 126 -17.97 2.59 4.53
N HIS A 127 -18.55 2.69 5.72
CA HIS A 127 -18.95 3.97 6.31
C HIS A 127 -17.75 4.88 6.58
N PHE A 128 -16.69 4.35 7.18
CA PHE A 128 -15.48 5.11 7.47
C PHE A 128 -14.86 5.67 6.18
N LEU A 129 -14.71 4.84 5.14
CA LEU A 129 -14.14 5.25 3.86
C LEU A 129 -15.03 6.25 3.11
N ALA A 130 -16.35 6.08 3.15
CA ALA A 130 -17.29 7.03 2.56
C ALA A 130 -17.24 8.40 3.27
N GLU A 131 -17.08 8.41 4.59
CA GLU A 131 -16.93 9.64 5.34
C GLU A 131 -15.59 10.33 5.03
N LEU A 132 -14.49 9.58 4.96
CA LEU A 132 -13.19 10.13 4.52
C LEU A 132 -13.27 10.74 3.12
N GLU A 133 -13.92 10.05 2.18
CA GLU A 133 -14.17 10.56 0.83
C GLU A 133 -14.90 11.91 0.89
N ARG A 134 -15.99 12.00 1.66
CA ARG A 134 -16.78 13.23 1.82
C ARG A 134 -15.96 14.37 2.43
N LEU A 135 -15.13 14.07 3.43
CA LEU A 135 -14.29 15.06 4.12
C LEU A 135 -13.11 15.55 3.27
N THR A 136 -12.65 14.76 2.31
CA THR A 136 -11.46 15.05 1.50
C THR A 136 -11.77 15.40 0.05
N SER A 137 -13.04 15.32 -0.35
CA SER A 137 -13.49 15.74 -1.67
C SER A 137 -13.19 17.22 -1.89
N PRO A 138 -12.51 17.60 -2.98
CA PRO A 138 -12.33 19.00 -3.32
C PRO A 138 -13.72 19.61 -3.54
N GLY A 139 -14.12 20.54 -2.68
CA GLY A 139 -15.40 21.23 -2.83
C GLY A 139 -15.49 21.81 -4.23
N THR A 140 -16.55 21.46 -4.96
CA THR A 140 -16.79 21.99 -6.31
C THR A 140 -16.92 23.51 -6.19
N SER A 141 -15.87 24.24 -6.56
CA SER A 141 -15.84 25.70 -6.67
C SER A 141 -15.98 26.11 -8.12
#